data_AF-A0A2L0ETQ2-F1
#
_entry.id   AF-A0A2L0ETQ2-F1
#
_cell.length_a   1.000
_cell.length_b   1.000
_cell.length_c   1.000
_cell.angle_alpha   90.00
_cell.angle_beta   90.00
_cell.angle_gamma   90.00
#
_symmetry.space_group_name_H-M   'P 1'
#
loop_
_entity.id
_entity.type
_entity.pdbx_description
1 polymer ?
#
loop_
_entity_poly.entity_id
_entity_poly.type
_entity_poly.pdbx_seq_one_letter_code
_entity_poly.pdbx_strand_id
1 'polypeptide(L)'
;MGGGANVGYGAEARRRGAPGRWGAVAAGFALVLSSGACNPSPRIEDPTSPDHSFVFGHIDLEELPTEIDYVILRGWEGGEVTEFIRLRLDGGTFYAEYVPRGTYFVSQLGSSHGFMRTSMGTYALSPEASPIWVVVDRPGIYYMGSWRYRPVEANVFSPSEFALEPVSRPAPGELLQALLPHAEGTAWETRLRSALAAPPPPALRANPTSGRLP
;
A
#
# COMPACT_ATOMS: atom_id res chain seq x y z
N MET A 1 41.97 -25.73 50.25
CA MET A 1 41.57 -26.05 51.64
C MET A 1 40.06 -25.86 51.74
N GLY A 2 39.33 -26.91 52.16
CA GLY A 2 37.88 -26.95 52.45
C GLY A 2 36.97 -27.03 51.21
N GLY A 3 36.10 -28.03 50.96
CA GLY A 3 35.66 -29.19 51.74
C GLY A 3 34.14 -29.16 52.01
N GLY A 4 33.39 -30.15 51.50
CA GLY A 4 31.96 -30.45 51.79
C GLY A 4 31.04 -30.28 50.56
N ALA A 5 30.46 -31.29 49.89
CA ALA A 5 29.74 -32.52 50.30
C ALA A 5 28.46 -32.19 51.10
N ASN A 6 27.25 -32.74 50.89
CA ASN A 6 26.70 -33.74 49.98
C ASN A 6 25.16 -33.84 50.24
N VAL A 7 24.42 -34.50 49.32
CA VAL A 7 23.18 -35.31 49.54
C VAL A 7 21.83 -34.61 49.74
N GLY A 8 20.86 -35.08 48.94
CA GLY A 8 19.42 -34.95 49.22
C GLY A 8 18.51 -35.53 48.12
N TYR A 9 18.59 -36.84 47.85
CA TYR A 9 17.59 -37.59 47.07
C TYR A 9 16.34 -37.85 47.94
N GLY A 10 15.15 -37.56 47.40
CA GLY A 10 13.86 -37.93 47.99
C GLY A 10 12.88 -38.32 46.90
N ALA A 11 12.65 -39.63 46.77
CA ALA A 11 11.59 -40.23 45.98
C ALA A 11 10.41 -40.55 46.89
N GLU A 12 9.17 -40.34 46.42
CA GLU A 12 7.96 -41.13 46.72
C GLU A 12 6.76 -40.46 46.01
N ALA A 13 6.17 -41.06 44.98
CA ALA A 13 5.23 -42.18 44.97
C ALA A 13 3.74 -41.75 44.98
N ARG A 14 3.15 -41.83 43.78
CA ARG A 14 1.78 -42.25 43.43
C ARG A 14 0.64 -41.92 44.39
N ARG A 15 -0.33 -41.14 43.89
CA ARG A 15 -1.75 -41.53 43.97
C ARG A 15 -2.46 -41.34 42.64
N ARG A 16 -3.02 -42.45 42.16
CA ARG A 16 -4.01 -42.54 41.08
C ARG A 16 -5.33 -41.96 41.59
N GLY A 17 -5.91 -41.02 40.84
CA GLY A 17 -7.31 -40.63 40.93
C GLY A 17 -7.94 -40.75 39.55
N ALA A 18 -8.95 -41.61 39.43
CA ALA A 18 -9.69 -41.92 38.21
C ALA A 18 -10.71 -40.80 37.85
N PRO A 19 -11.32 -40.82 36.65
CA PRO A 19 -11.92 -39.66 36.01
C PRO A 19 -13.36 -39.38 36.47
N GLY A 20 -13.62 -38.14 36.89
CA GLY A 20 -14.96 -37.62 37.14
C GLY A 20 -15.60 -37.12 35.85
N ARG A 21 -16.64 -37.83 35.39
CA ARG A 21 -17.60 -37.39 34.38
C ARG A 21 -18.54 -36.37 35.00
N TRP A 22 -18.44 -35.09 34.63
CA TRP A 22 -19.47 -34.08 34.93
C TRP A 22 -19.58 -33.06 33.79
N GLY A 23 -20.81 -32.92 33.28
CA GLY A 23 -21.34 -31.64 32.81
C GLY A 23 -20.90 -31.15 31.44
N ALA A 24 -21.71 -31.44 30.42
CA ALA A 24 -21.85 -30.56 29.28
C ALA A 24 -22.22 -29.14 29.77
N VAL A 25 -21.44 -28.13 29.40
CA VAL A 25 -21.85 -26.72 29.48
C VAL A 25 -21.85 -26.17 28.07
N ALA A 26 -22.99 -25.54 27.79
CA ALA A 26 -23.49 -25.13 26.50
C ALA A 26 -22.59 -24.12 25.77
N ALA A 27 -22.77 -24.15 24.45
CA ALA A 27 -22.31 -23.17 23.48
C ALA A 27 -22.55 -21.73 23.94
N GLY A 28 -21.46 -20.98 24.11
CA GLY A 28 -21.45 -19.52 24.07
C GLY A 28 -20.73 -19.08 22.82
N PHE A 29 -21.43 -19.09 21.67
CA PHE A 29 -20.92 -18.42 20.47
C PHE A 29 -21.12 -16.92 20.70
N ALA A 30 -20.08 -16.27 21.22
CA ALA A 30 -20.02 -14.83 21.37
C ALA A 30 -20.07 -14.22 19.97
N LEU A 31 -21.26 -13.77 19.56
CA LEU A 31 -21.44 -12.93 18.39
C LEU A 31 -20.83 -11.57 18.72
N VAL A 32 -19.52 -11.44 18.53
CA VAL A 32 -18.84 -10.14 18.48
C VAL A 32 -19.37 -9.46 17.23
N LEU A 33 -20.46 -8.71 17.40
CA LEU A 33 -20.88 -7.68 16.46
C LEU A 33 -19.76 -6.66 16.44
N SER A 34 -18.80 -6.91 15.55
CA SER A 34 -17.79 -5.94 15.17
C SER A 34 -18.56 -4.70 14.74
N SER A 35 -18.50 -3.69 15.59
CA SER A 35 -19.02 -2.36 15.32
C SER A 35 -18.20 -1.89 14.13
N GLY A 36 -18.81 -2.02 12.94
CA GLY A 36 -18.30 -1.43 11.72
C GLY A 36 -18.11 0.04 12.01
N ALA A 37 -16.86 0.42 12.29
CA ALA A 37 -16.42 1.79 12.22
C ALA A 37 -16.81 2.23 10.80
N CYS A 38 -17.85 3.05 10.73
CA CYS A 38 -18.30 3.70 9.53
C CYS A 38 -17.22 4.74 9.18
N ASN A 39 -16.04 4.26 8.78
CA ASN A 39 -15.16 5.08 8.00
C ASN A 39 -15.96 5.38 6.73
N PRO A 40 -16.16 6.66 6.37
CA PRO A 40 -16.73 6.99 5.09
C PRO A 40 -15.89 6.25 4.05
N SER A 41 -16.49 5.20 3.47
CA SER A 41 -15.83 4.37 2.47
C SER A 41 -15.23 5.32 1.44
N PRO A 42 -13.95 5.17 1.07
CA PRO A 42 -13.34 6.00 0.06
C PRO A 42 -14.00 5.65 -1.28
N ARG A 43 -15.16 6.25 -1.53
CA ARG A 43 -16.00 6.03 -2.69
C ARG A 43 -15.30 6.61 -3.90
N ILE A 44 -15.11 5.79 -4.92
CA ILE A 44 -14.71 6.23 -6.25
C ILE A 44 -15.91 6.97 -6.83
N GLU A 45 -15.66 8.13 -7.39
CA GLU A 45 -16.69 8.96 -8.01
C GLU A 45 -16.82 8.69 -9.51
N ASP A 46 -17.97 9.03 -10.08
CA ASP A 46 -18.18 8.92 -11.53
C ASP A 46 -17.19 9.80 -12.31
N PRO A 47 -16.66 9.32 -13.45
CA PRO A 47 -15.75 10.09 -14.27
C PRO A 47 -16.40 11.42 -14.70
N THR A 48 -15.73 12.53 -14.40
CA THR A 48 -16.17 13.89 -14.78
C THR A 48 -16.02 14.17 -16.28
N SER A 49 -15.18 13.39 -16.96
CA SER A 49 -14.93 13.48 -18.40
C SER A 49 -14.67 12.08 -18.98
N PRO A 50 -15.14 11.78 -20.20
CA PRO A 50 -14.80 10.54 -20.89
C PRO A 50 -13.30 10.40 -21.19
N ASP A 51 -12.55 11.51 -21.17
CA ASP A 51 -11.12 11.54 -21.46
C ASP A 51 -10.23 11.20 -20.24
N HIS A 52 -10.83 11.05 -19.06
CA HIS A 52 -10.10 10.69 -17.85
C HIS A 52 -9.78 9.21 -17.77
N SER A 53 -8.60 8.94 -17.23
CA SER A 53 -8.09 7.61 -16.95
C SER A 53 -8.11 7.32 -15.45
N PHE A 54 -8.21 6.03 -15.13
CA PHE A 54 -8.04 5.52 -13.79
C PHE A 54 -6.62 5.00 -13.64
N VAL A 55 -5.89 5.52 -12.69
CA VAL A 55 -4.51 5.11 -12.41
C VAL A 55 -4.46 4.50 -11.02
N PHE A 56 -3.79 3.36 -10.87
CA PHE A 56 -3.68 2.67 -9.59
C PHE A 56 -2.35 1.94 -9.43
N GLY A 57 -1.98 1.63 -8.20
CA GLY A 57 -0.82 0.80 -7.88
C GLY A 57 -0.79 0.47 -6.40
N HIS A 58 0.32 -0.08 -5.94
CA HIS A 58 0.49 -0.43 -4.54
C HIS A 58 1.86 -0.03 -4.02
N ILE A 59 1.91 0.39 -2.77
CA ILE A 59 3.14 0.55 -2.00
C ILE A 59 2.97 -0.25 -0.72
N ASP A 60 3.87 -1.18 -0.49
CA ASP A 60 4.03 -1.89 0.78
C ASP A 60 4.58 -0.89 1.81
N LEU A 61 3.73 -0.57 2.79
CA LEU A 61 3.98 0.44 3.81
C LEU A 61 4.50 -0.16 5.13
N GLU A 62 4.71 -1.48 5.21
CA GLU A 62 5.05 -2.16 6.48
C GLU A 62 6.34 -1.65 7.12
N GLU A 63 7.33 -1.27 6.30
CA GLU A 63 8.64 -0.80 6.75
C GLU A 63 8.72 0.72 6.98
N LEU A 64 7.63 1.47 6.78
CA LEU A 64 7.63 2.92 6.95
C LEU A 64 7.59 3.30 8.44
N PRO A 65 8.45 4.24 8.89
CA PRO A 65 8.44 4.70 10.28
C PRO A 65 7.22 5.58 10.60
N THR A 66 6.53 6.07 9.58
CA THR A 66 5.37 6.95 9.68
C THR A 66 4.22 6.45 8.81
N GLU A 67 3.00 6.57 9.30
CA GLU A 67 1.79 6.30 8.51
C GLU A 67 1.67 7.28 7.34
N ILE A 68 1.41 6.75 6.15
CA ILE A 68 1.20 7.52 4.91
C ILE A 68 -0.27 7.42 4.55
N ASP A 69 -0.87 8.55 4.15
CA ASP A 69 -2.28 8.65 3.76
C ASP A 69 -2.49 9.31 2.37
N TYR A 70 -1.42 9.71 1.69
CA TYR A 70 -1.49 10.13 0.29
C TYR A 70 -0.22 9.82 -0.51
N VAL A 71 -0.44 9.73 -1.82
CA VAL A 71 0.59 9.73 -2.86
C VAL A 71 0.35 10.92 -3.78
N ILE A 72 1.40 11.59 -4.23
CA ILE A 72 1.29 12.66 -5.23
C ILE A 72 1.92 12.20 -6.54
N LEU A 73 1.13 12.25 -7.61
CA LEU A 73 1.63 12.24 -8.98
C LEU A 73 1.92 13.67 -9.43
N ARG A 74 3.01 13.86 -10.17
CA ARG A 74 3.26 15.10 -10.89
C ARG A 74 3.40 14.85 -12.38
N GLY A 75 2.85 15.77 -13.17
CA GLY A 75 3.03 15.77 -14.61
C GLY A 75 4.46 16.14 -15.00
N TRP A 76 4.89 15.62 -16.14
CA TRP A 76 6.21 15.84 -16.72
C TRP A 76 6.08 16.14 -18.21
N GLU A 77 6.45 17.35 -18.61
CA GLU A 77 6.38 17.81 -19.99
C GLU A 77 7.62 18.63 -20.34
N GLY A 78 8.28 18.31 -21.45
CA GLY A 78 9.42 19.10 -21.94
C GLY A 78 10.67 19.13 -21.04
N GLY A 79 10.69 18.41 -19.91
CA GLY A 79 11.74 18.55 -18.89
C GLY A 79 11.32 19.38 -17.68
N GLU A 80 10.06 19.80 -17.62
CA GLU A 80 9.48 20.57 -16.53
C GLU A 80 8.41 19.78 -15.78
N VAL A 81 8.32 20.04 -14.49
CA VAL A 81 7.31 19.47 -13.60
C VAL A 81 6.06 20.34 -13.67
N THR A 82 4.91 19.74 -13.98
CA THR A 82 3.66 20.46 -14.20
C THR A 82 2.65 20.24 -13.07
N GLU A 83 1.41 19.87 -13.41
CA GLU A 83 0.30 19.68 -12.47
C GLU A 83 0.61 18.62 -11.42
N PHE A 84 -0.01 18.73 -10.24
CA PHE A 84 0.01 17.70 -9.22
C PHE A 84 -1.38 17.07 -9.08
N ILE A 85 -1.41 15.76 -8.93
CA ILE A 85 -2.61 14.98 -8.70
C ILE A 85 -2.39 14.23 -7.40
N ARG A 86 -3.28 14.45 -6.43
CA ARG A 86 -3.27 13.71 -5.17
C ARG A 86 -4.06 12.42 -5.34
N LEU A 87 -3.43 11.30 -5.03
CA LEU A 87 -4.01 9.98 -5.11
C LEU A 87 -4.56 9.60 -3.74
N ARG A 88 -5.70 8.92 -3.76
CA ARG A 88 -6.27 8.26 -2.59
C ARG A 88 -5.38 7.07 -2.24
N LEU A 89 -5.29 6.74 -0.96
CA LEU A 89 -4.51 5.62 -0.45
C LEU A 89 -5.38 4.80 0.51
N ASP A 90 -5.49 3.50 0.26
CA ASP A 90 -6.24 2.56 1.09
C ASP A 90 -5.48 1.23 1.20
N GLY A 91 -5.05 0.87 2.41
CA GLY A 91 -4.28 -0.36 2.66
C GLY A 91 -3.03 -0.50 1.77
N GLY A 92 -2.33 0.61 1.49
CA GLY A 92 -1.18 0.66 0.59
C GLY A 92 -1.53 0.73 -0.91
N THR A 93 -2.80 0.52 -1.28
CA THR A 93 -3.28 0.69 -2.65
C THR A 93 -3.52 2.17 -2.92
N PHE A 94 -2.78 2.74 -3.86
CA PHE A 94 -2.99 4.13 -4.27
C PHE A 94 -3.76 4.19 -5.59
N TYR A 95 -4.62 5.19 -5.75
CA TYR A 95 -5.40 5.36 -6.99
C TYR A 95 -5.93 6.79 -7.21
N ALA A 96 -6.25 7.10 -8.47
CA ALA A 96 -7.00 8.29 -8.87
C ALA A 96 -7.87 8.01 -10.11
N GLU A 97 -9.09 8.53 -10.10
CA GLU A 97 -10.14 8.34 -11.09
C GLU A 97 -10.23 9.44 -12.17
N TYR A 98 -9.43 10.50 -12.05
CA TYR A 98 -9.50 11.70 -12.90
C TYR A 98 -8.16 12.07 -13.54
N VAL A 99 -7.38 11.10 -13.99
CA VAL A 99 -6.05 11.38 -14.54
C VAL A 99 -6.15 11.76 -16.03
N PRO A 100 -5.77 12.99 -16.42
CA PRO A 100 -5.75 13.39 -17.82
C PRO A 100 -4.68 12.66 -18.62
N ARG A 101 -4.65 12.93 -19.93
CA ARG A 101 -3.58 12.44 -20.80
C ARG A 101 -2.28 13.18 -20.49
N GLY A 102 -1.18 12.45 -20.34
CA GLY A 102 0.10 13.03 -19.96
C GLY A 102 1.13 11.99 -19.55
N THR A 103 2.32 12.46 -19.19
CA THR A 103 3.35 11.64 -18.53
C THR A 103 3.43 12.06 -17.08
N TYR A 104 3.35 11.10 -16.17
CA TYR A 104 3.34 11.37 -14.73
C TYR A 104 4.36 10.50 -14.02
N PHE A 105 4.83 10.97 -12.87
CA PHE A 105 5.67 10.20 -11.96
C PHE A 105 5.21 10.40 -10.51
N VAL A 106 5.47 9.43 -9.65
CA VAL A 106 5.24 9.60 -8.19
C VAL A 106 6.32 10.52 -7.66
N SER A 107 5.92 11.71 -7.20
CA SER A 107 6.84 12.71 -6.68
C SER A 107 6.90 12.74 -5.16
N GLN A 108 5.88 12.20 -4.47
CA GLN A 108 5.78 12.33 -3.02
C GLN A 108 4.89 11.25 -2.41
N LEU A 109 5.30 10.77 -1.23
CA LEU A 109 4.46 10.05 -0.27
C LEU A 109 4.36 10.90 0.99
N GLY A 110 3.18 10.98 1.60
CA GLY A 110 3.07 11.75 2.85
C GLY A 110 1.87 11.45 3.72
N SER A 111 1.88 12.08 4.88
CA SER A 111 0.86 11.97 5.92
C SER A 111 0.16 13.31 6.15
N SER A 112 -1.15 13.30 6.26
CA SER A 112 -2.00 14.46 6.54
C SER A 112 -2.39 14.53 8.02
N HIS A 113 -2.27 13.43 8.76
CA HIS A 113 -2.62 13.34 10.18
C HIS A 113 -1.47 13.83 11.07
N GLY A 114 -1.28 15.14 11.13
CA GLY A 114 -0.45 15.79 12.15
C GLY A 114 -1.30 16.28 13.31
N PHE A 115 -1.52 15.48 14.35
CA PHE A 115 -2.13 16.01 15.58
C PHE A 115 -1.37 15.73 16.88
N MET A 116 -0.63 14.63 17.04
CA MET A 116 0.19 14.39 18.25
C MET A 116 1.45 13.53 18.05
N ARG A 117 2.06 13.52 16.86
CA ARG A 117 3.34 12.81 16.61
C ARG A 117 4.26 13.65 15.74
N THR A 118 5.49 13.82 16.23
CA THR A 118 6.45 14.90 15.98
C THR A 118 7.16 14.86 14.61
N SER A 119 6.56 14.27 13.58
CA SER A 119 7.14 14.26 12.22
C SER A 119 6.05 14.08 11.17
N MET A 120 5.70 15.16 10.45
CA MET A 120 5.06 15.01 9.14
C MET A 120 6.06 14.30 8.23
N GLY A 121 5.97 12.97 8.15
CA GLY A 121 6.80 12.17 7.25
C GLY A 121 6.41 12.48 5.82
N THR A 122 7.23 13.27 5.14
CA THR A 122 7.11 13.53 3.70
C THR A 122 8.32 12.94 3.01
N TYR A 123 8.07 12.06 2.05
CA TYR A 123 9.08 11.34 1.28
C TYR A 123 9.01 11.83 -0.16
N ALA A 124 9.86 12.80 -0.51
CA ALA A 124 9.87 13.41 -1.83
C ALA A 124 10.84 12.67 -2.78
N LEU A 125 10.44 12.53 -4.04
CA LEU A 125 11.22 11.97 -5.14
C LEU A 125 11.34 13.01 -6.25
N SER A 126 12.56 13.23 -6.73
CA SER A 126 12.76 13.96 -7.99
C SER A 126 12.32 13.09 -9.17
N PRO A 127 12.06 13.67 -10.36
CA PRO A 127 11.78 12.89 -11.56
C PRO A 127 12.85 11.82 -11.84
N GLU A 128 14.12 12.17 -11.70
CA GLU A 128 15.26 11.29 -11.95
C GLU A 128 15.32 10.14 -10.93
N ALA A 129 14.95 10.41 -9.67
CA ALA A 129 14.95 9.44 -8.59
C ALA A 129 13.69 8.56 -8.55
N SER A 130 12.57 9.01 -9.11
CA SER A 130 11.31 8.26 -9.06
C SER A 130 11.36 7.06 -10.00
N PRO A 131 11.17 5.82 -9.51
CA PRO A 131 11.07 4.65 -10.36
C PRO A 131 9.64 4.42 -10.87
N ILE A 132 8.66 5.18 -10.38
CA ILE A 132 7.24 4.98 -10.66
C ILE A 132 6.76 6.03 -11.67
N TRP A 133 6.64 5.61 -12.93
CA TRP A 133 6.19 6.46 -14.03
C TRP A 133 4.97 5.87 -14.73
N VAL A 134 4.10 6.72 -15.27
CA VAL A 134 2.99 6.29 -16.12
C VAL A 134 2.84 7.25 -17.30
N VAL A 135 2.56 6.70 -18.48
CA VAL A 135 2.22 7.48 -19.68
C VAL A 135 0.78 7.17 -20.03
N VAL A 136 -0.08 8.18 -19.87
CA VAL A 136 -1.50 8.12 -20.19
C VAL A 136 -1.69 8.70 -21.58
N ASP A 137 -1.60 7.86 -22.59
CA ASP A 137 -1.73 8.23 -24.00
C ASP A 137 -3.18 8.22 -24.50
N ARG A 138 -4.06 7.45 -23.85
CA ARG A 138 -5.49 7.31 -24.18
C ARG A 138 -6.32 7.05 -22.91
N PRO A 139 -7.62 7.35 -22.91
CA PRO A 139 -8.48 7.04 -21.76
C PRO A 139 -8.47 5.54 -21.44
N GLY A 140 -8.22 5.17 -20.18
CA GLY A 140 -8.08 3.77 -19.80
C GLY A 140 -7.83 3.52 -18.31
N ILE A 141 -7.46 2.29 -17.99
CA ILE A 141 -7.03 1.85 -16.66
C ILE A 141 -5.54 1.52 -16.72
N TYR A 142 -4.74 2.19 -15.89
CA TYR A 142 -3.28 2.07 -15.89
C TYR A 142 -2.78 1.59 -14.53
N TYR A 143 -1.96 0.55 -14.55
CA TYR A 143 -1.30 0.02 -13.37
C TYR A 143 0.12 0.58 -13.27
N MET A 144 0.44 1.16 -12.12
CA MET A 144 1.72 1.81 -11.83
C MET A 144 2.74 0.89 -11.16
N GLY A 145 2.46 -0.41 -11.06
CA GLY A 145 3.31 -1.34 -10.33
C GLY A 145 2.94 -1.49 -8.85
N SER A 146 3.57 -2.48 -8.23
CA SER A 146 3.56 -2.71 -6.79
C SER A 146 4.99 -2.49 -6.30
N TRP A 147 5.15 -1.71 -5.25
CA TRP A 147 6.44 -1.22 -4.79
C TRP A 147 6.60 -1.48 -3.31
N ARG A 148 7.82 -1.58 -2.83
CA ARG A 148 8.15 -1.64 -1.42
C ARG A 148 9.06 -0.48 -1.06
N TYR A 149 8.74 0.16 0.05
CA TYR A 149 9.64 1.10 0.69
C TYR A 149 10.89 0.37 1.21
N ARG A 150 12.07 0.88 0.88
CA ARG A 150 13.34 0.42 1.45
C ARG A 150 14.08 1.60 2.06
N PRO A 151 14.43 1.56 3.36
CA PRO A 151 15.30 2.58 3.94
C PRO A 151 16.69 2.50 3.31
N VAL A 152 17.25 3.64 2.93
CA VAL A 152 18.63 3.75 2.45
C VAL A 152 19.40 4.52 3.49
N GLU A 153 20.56 4.01 3.90
CA GLU A 153 21.44 4.76 4.80
C GLU A 153 21.82 6.08 4.13
N ALA A 154 21.40 7.19 4.74
CA ALA A 154 21.74 8.52 4.29
C ALA A 154 23.27 8.66 4.25
N ASN A 155 23.81 8.90 3.06
CA ASN A 155 25.21 9.21 2.88
C ASN A 155 25.35 10.69 2.48
N VAL A 156 26.55 11.26 2.67
CA VAL A 156 26.83 12.69 2.43
C VAL A 156 26.54 13.13 0.98
N PHE A 157 26.36 12.19 0.04
CA PHE A 157 26.13 12.43 -1.38
C PHE A 157 24.73 12.02 -1.88
N SER A 158 23.87 11.48 -1.02
CA SER A 158 22.54 10.98 -1.37
C SER A 158 21.52 11.53 -0.37
N PRO A 159 20.90 12.68 -0.68
CA PRO A 159 19.90 13.29 0.20
C PRO A 159 18.58 12.49 0.26
N SER A 160 18.44 11.44 -0.56
CA SER A 160 17.28 10.54 -0.56
C SER A 160 17.46 9.47 0.52
N GLU A 161 16.72 9.58 1.62
CA GLU A 161 16.76 8.65 2.76
C GLU A 161 16.06 7.30 2.48
N PHE A 162 15.52 7.11 1.27
CA PHE A 162 14.76 5.92 0.91
C PHE A 162 14.82 5.60 -0.58
N ALA A 163 14.51 4.34 -0.90
CA ALA A 163 14.31 3.83 -2.24
C ALA A 163 12.96 3.10 -2.34
N LEU A 164 12.46 2.96 -3.57
CA LEU A 164 11.28 2.15 -3.87
C LEU A 164 11.71 0.99 -4.76
N GLU A 165 11.45 -0.23 -4.30
CA GLU A 165 11.81 -1.46 -5.01
C GLU A 165 10.57 -2.11 -5.60
N PRO A 166 10.61 -2.59 -6.85
CA PRO A 166 9.47 -3.29 -7.43
C PRO A 166 9.25 -4.62 -6.72
N VAL A 167 7.99 -4.91 -6.39
CA VAL A 167 7.57 -6.19 -5.82
C VAL A 167 6.50 -6.84 -6.71
N SER A 168 6.45 -8.17 -6.72
CA SER A 168 5.51 -8.90 -7.57
C SER A 168 4.10 -9.00 -6.99
N ARG A 169 3.90 -8.58 -5.74
CA ARG A 169 2.62 -8.66 -5.04
C ARG A 169 2.32 -7.38 -4.28
N PRO A 170 1.04 -7.00 -4.16
CA PRO A 170 -0.14 -7.66 -4.77
C PRO A 170 -0.15 -7.53 -6.30
N ALA A 171 -0.81 -8.48 -6.96
CA ALA A 171 -0.95 -8.48 -8.42
C ALA A 171 -2.00 -7.45 -8.86
N PRO A 172 -1.96 -6.95 -10.11
CA PRO A 172 -2.91 -5.94 -10.60
C PRO A 172 -4.37 -6.37 -10.43
N GLY A 173 -4.68 -7.64 -10.68
CA GLY A 173 -6.05 -8.17 -10.52
C GLY A 173 -6.54 -8.18 -9.09
N GLU A 174 -5.65 -8.44 -8.12
CA GLU A 174 -5.99 -8.41 -6.69
C GLU A 174 -6.33 -6.98 -6.25
N LEU A 175 -5.54 -6.00 -6.72
CA LEU A 175 -5.80 -4.58 -6.46
C LEU A 175 -7.12 -4.11 -7.09
N LEU A 176 -7.38 -4.48 -8.35
CA LEU A 176 -8.64 -4.15 -9.01
C LEU A 176 -9.83 -4.76 -8.27
N GLN A 177 -9.71 -6.01 -7.81
CA GLN A 177 -10.76 -6.66 -7.02
C GLN A 177 -10.99 -5.96 -5.67
N ALA A 178 -9.92 -5.49 -5.02
CA ALA A 178 -10.02 -4.70 -3.80
C ALA A 178 -10.68 -3.33 -4.04
N LEU A 179 -10.51 -2.73 -5.22
CA LEU A 179 -11.10 -1.45 -5.58
C LEU A 179 -12.57 -1.52 -6.02
N LEU A 180 -13.08 -2.70 -6.45
CA LEU A 180 -14.46 -2.84 -6.93
C LEU A 180 -15.54 -2.38 -5.94
N PRO A 181 -15.48 -2.71 -4.63
CA PRO A 181 -16.47 -2.22 -3.67
C PRO A 181 -16.53 -0.69 -3.58
N HIS A 182 -15.42 0.00 -3.87
CA HIS A 182 -15.35 1.45 -3.84
C HIS A 182 -15.97 2.10 -5.08
N ALA A 183 -16.05 1.36 -6.19
CA ALA A 183 -16.59 1.82 -7.47
C ALA A 183 -18.06 1.47 -7.67
N GLU A 184 -18.71 0.79 -6.72
CA GLU A 184 -20.08 0.28 -6.89
C GLU A 184 -21.07 1.37 -7.33
N GLY A 185 -21.82 1.07 -8.38
CA GLY A 185 -22.82 1.98 -8.94
C GLY A 185 -22.26 3.15 -9.76
N THR A 186 -20.96 3.15 -10.07
CA THR A 186 -20.32 4.14 -10.95
C THR A 186 -19.98 3.56 -12.32
N ALA A 187 -19.70 4.43 -13.29
CA ALA A 187 -19.17 4.01 -14.59
C ALA A 187 -17.81 3.29 -14.48
N TRP A 188 -17.05 3.53 -13.40
CA TRP A 188 -15.79 2.82 -13.16
C TRP A 188 -15.99 1.36 -12.82
N GLU A 189 -17.09 0.97 -12.15
CA GLU A 189 -17.32 -0.43 -11.81
C GLU A 189 -17.25 -1.33 -13.05
N THR A 190 -17.97 -0.95 -14.10
CA THR A 190 -18.01 -1.71 -15.37
C THR A 190 -16.62 -1.77 -16.02
N ARG A 191 -15.88 -0.66 -15.99
CA ARG A 191 -14.53 -0.58 -16.57
C ARG A 191 -13.54 -1.44 -15.79
N LEU A 192 -13.56 -1.39 -14.46
CA LEU A 192 -12.69 -2.18 -13.59
C LEU A 192 -12.99 -3.68 -13.73
N ARG A 193 -14.27 -4.08 -13.78
CA ARG A 193 -14.67 -5.48 -14.08
C ARG A 193 -14.19 -5.94 -15.46
N SER A 194 -14.26 -5.07 -16.46
CA SER A 194 -13.76 -5.37 -17.80
C SER A 194 -12.24 -5.55 -17.81
N ALA A 195 -11.51 -4.74 -17.04
CA ALA A 195 -10.06 -4.85 -16.90
C ALA A 195 -9.62 -6.14 -16.20
N LEU A 196 -10.41 -6.65 -15.24
CA LEU A 196 -10.15 -7.95 -14.59
C LEU A 196 -10.23 -9.14 -15.56
N ALA A 197 -11.08 -9.05 -16.59
CA ALA A 197 -11.23 -10.10 -17.60
C ALA A 197 -10.21 -10.00 -18.74
N ALA A 198 -9.53 -8.86 -18.86
CA ALA A 198 -8.54 -8.58 -19.89
C ALA A 198 -7.13 -9.01 -19.44
N PRO A 199 -6.19 -9.22 -20.38
CA PRO A 199 -4.78 -9.32 -20.03
C PRO A 199 -4.32 -8.07 -19.26
N PRO A 200 -3.28 -8.19 -18.41
CA PRO A 200 -2.87 -7.11 -17.53
C PRO A 200 -2.59 -5.83 -18.32
N PRO A 201 -2.91 -4.65 -17.75
CA PRO A 201 -2.66 -3.37 -18.39
C PRO A 201 -1.18 -3.25 -18.80
N PRO A 202 -0.88 -2.45 -19.84
CA PRO A 202 0.46 -2.32 -20.37
C PRO A 202 1.46 -2.01 -19.26
N ALA A 203 2.59 -2.71 -19.28
CA ALA A 203 3.66 -2.54 -18.30
C ALA A 203 4.19 -1.10 -18.30
N LEU A 204 4.73 -0.70 -17.16
CA LEU A 204 5.39 0.59 -16.98
C LEU A 204 6.42 0.82 -18.08
N ARG A 205 6.41 2.01 -18.67
CA ARG A 205 7.50 2.43 -19.54
C ARG A 205 8.71 2.81 -18.68
N ALA A 206 9.90 2.51 -19.19
CA ALA A 206 11.14 2.93 -18.56
C ALA A 206 11.16 4.46 -18.35
N ASN A 207 11.81 4.91 -17.27
CA ASN A 207 11.93 6.32 -16.91
C ASN A 207 12.45 7.13 -18.13
N PRO A 208 11.66 8.07 -18.68
CA PRO A 208 12.05 8.83 -19.87
C PRO A 208 13.27 9.73 -19.63
N THR A 209 13.64 9.99 -18.37
CA THR A 209 14.83 10.79 -18.01
C THR A 209 16.13 9.98 -18.01
N SER A 210 16.06 8.63 -18.01
CA SER A 210 17.25 7.75 -17.91
C SER A 210 18.26 7.86 -19.06
N GLY A 211 17.93 8.57 -20.16
CA GLY A 211 18.84 8.86 -21.27
C GLY A 211 19.41 10.29 -21.30
N ARG A 212 19.05 11.16 -20.35
CA ARG A 212 19.59 12.53 -20.21
C ARG A 212 20.51 12.59 -18.99
N LEU A 213 21.64 11.91 -19.05
CA LEU A 213 22.75 12.24 -18.16
C LEU A 213 23.44 13.52 -18.70
N PRO A 214 23.81 14.49 -17.85
CA PRO A 214 24.60 15.64 -18.25
C PRO A 214 26.01 15.26 -18.75
#